data_AF-A0A5D6XY68-F1
#
_entry.id   AF-A0A5D6XY68-F1
#
_cell.length_a   1.000
_cell.length_b   1.000
_cell.length_c   1.000
_cell.angle_alpha   90.00
_cell.angle_beta   90.00
_cell.angle_gamma   90.00
#
_symmetry.space_group_name_H-M   'P 1'
#
loop_
_entity.id
_entity.type
_entity.pdbx_description
1 polymer ?
#
loop_
_entity_poly.entity_id
_entity_poly.type
_entity_poly.pdbx_seq_one_letter_code
_entity_poly.pdbx_strand_id
1 'polypeptide(L)'
;MRSVRNLLAVRARVRSGGSQQPHSWRLRHALLLGSVGLSVLATAAVARSGDGDAQCDARYAPSLASGSADPAELGGFTLPLDGERFATLERSRAKRFSCATYRANAPIEDRFDVQASLSGDVFAAVFDGHGKFLTSRPRGWQVAEYASKTLISNVQKELVHAFKDPERSAEAPASPKKVAAAIQRAFGRTDRELMAQVAPAFKLGFGAVARCGSCALFTLVHEDFLYVANAGDIRAVLGKTDPGNREKLLAVPLSSDQNAMAKAEQEKLTREHPGEANAFTCRHPDSCYVKGALQPTRAFGDFSLKYPEFNGPAYVHSDRSAGRHFAEPFSPPYITAIPEVKSFRLDKADRFVIIGSDGVWDFLSNDEAVEVVREEVAKGNYEHAGRAVVERTLQKAAKRYEIPYADLLSLPPGTHRRRRHDDTTAVVLFFE
;
A
#
# COMPACT_ATOMS: atom_id res chain seq x y z
N MET A 1 -70.48 9.41 12.39
CA MET A 1 -71.78 8.69 12.31
C MET A 1 -72.26 8.68 10.86
N ARG A 2 -72.97 7.61 10.43
CA ARG A 2 -73.92 7.42 9.29
C ARG A 2 -73.98 8.51 8.18
N SER A 3 -74.12 8.20 6.89
CA SER A 3 -74.80 7.04 6.28
C SER A 3 -74.33 6.70 4.85
N VAL A 4 -74.58 5.45 4.45
CA VAL A 4 -74.46 4.90 3.08
C VAL A 4 -75.81 4.97 2.35
N ARG A 5 -75.81 5.05 1.00
CA ARG A 5 -76.82 4.54 0.01
C ARG A 5 -76.57 5.18 -1.39
N ASN A 6 -76.86 4.59 -2.56
CA ASN A 6 -77.00 3.17 -2.97
C ASN A 6 -77.12 3.06 -4.52
N LEU A 7 -77.29 1.82 -5.03
CA LEU A 7 -77.69 1.38 -6.40
C LEU A 7 -76.53 1.22 -7.41
N LEU A 8 -76.23 0.02 -7.94
CA LEU A 8 -77.00 -0.94 -8.79
C LEU A 8 -77.10 -0.46 -10.25
N ALA A 9 -76.96 -1.30 -11.30
CA ALA A 9 -76.77 -2.75 -11.41
C ALA A 9 -75.76 -3.07 -12.56
N VAL A 10 -75.55 -4.27 -13.13
CA VAL A 10 -76.20 -5.60 -13.05
C VAL A 10 -75.15 -6.72 -13.26
N ARG A 11 -75.57 -8.00 -13.34
CA ARG A 11 -74.72 -9.16 -13.72
C ARG A 11 -75.20 -9.79 -15.03
N ALA A 12 -74.30 -10.44 -15.77
CA ALA A 12 -74.61 -11.66 -16.52
C ALA A 12 -73.44 -12.66 -16.43
N ARG A 13 -73.73 -13.94 -16.14
CA ARG A 13 -72.76 -15.03 -15.94
C ARG A 13 -73.49 -16.37 -16.08
N VAL A 14 -72.96 -17.31 -16.88
CA VAL A 14 -73.23 -18.78 -16.90
C VAL A 14 -72.20 -19.35 -17.91
N ARG A 15 -71.24 -20.21 -17.52
CA ARG A 15 -71.27 -21.70 -17.40
C ARG A 15 -71.64 -22.38 -18.73
N SER A 16 -70.98 -23.44 -19.22
CA SER A 16 -70.14 -24.53 -18.68
C SER A 16 -69.13 -25.04 -19.74
N GLY A 17 -68.16 -25.95 -19.53
CA GLY A 17 -67.65 -26.67 -18.35
C GLY A 17 -66.76 -27.87 -18.77
N GLY A 18 -65.75 -28.24 -17.95
CA GLY A 18 -64.89 -29.44 -18.09
C GLY A 18 -63.91 -29.46 -19.28
N SER A 19 -62.81 -30.23 -19.30
CA SER A 19 -61.99 -30.84 -18.22
C SER A 19 -60.65 -31.33 -18.82
N GLN A 20 -59.63 -31.50 -17.97
CA GLN A 20 -58.32 -32.16 -18.23
C GLN A 20 -57.22 -31.38 -19.01
N GLN A 21 -56.00 -31.61 -18.52
CA GLN A 21 -54.65 -31.23 -19.01
C GLN A 21 -53.91 -32.55 -19.42
N PRO A 22 -52.63 -32.58 -19.85
CA PRO A 22 -51.63 -31.50 -20.06
C PRO A 22 -50.84 -31.58 -21.39
N HIS A 23 -49.79 -30.74 -21.52
CA HIS A 23 -48.67 -30.76 -22.50
C HIS A 23 -49.01 -30.40 -23.96
N SER A 24 -48.44 -29.35 -24.57
CA SER A 24 -47.00 -29.18 -24.84
C SER A 24 -46.71 -27.77 -25.39
N TRP A 25 -45.45 -27.32 -25.35
CA TRP A 25 -45.06 -25.96 -25.73
C TRP A 25 -44.72 -25.81 -27.22
N ARG A 26 -44.98 -24.60 -27.75
CA ARG A 26 -44.55 -24.16 -29.09
C ARG A 26 -43.09 -23.72 -29.07
N LEU A 27 -42.32 -24.03 -30.11
CA LEU A 27 -41.87 -23.10 -31.17
C LEU A 27 -40.74 -23.72 -32.01
N ARG A 28 -40.57 -23.20 -33.23
CA ARG A 28 -39.70 -23.76 -34.28
C ARG A 28 -38.50 -22.86 -34.57
N HIS A 29 -37.34 -23.51 -34.73
CA HIS A 29 -36.17 -23.12 -35.52
C HIS A 29 -35.43 -21.81 -35.18
N ALA A 30 -34.14 -21.64 -35.51
CA ALA A 30 -32.97 -22.55 -35.62
C ALA A 30 -31.78 -21.68 -36.05
N LEU A 31 -30.58 -21.92 -35.53
CA LEU A 31 -29.30 -21.72 -36.26
C LEU A 31 -28.13 -22.37 -35.51
N LEU A 32 -27.07 -22.70 -36.24
CA LEU A 32 -26.14 -23.79 -35.94
C LEU A 32 -24.80 -23.33 -35.34
N LEU A 33 -24.27 -24.20 -34.47
CA LEU A 33 -22.90 -24.73 -34.37
C LEU A 33 -21.69 -23.82 -34.73
N GLY A 34 -20.61 -23.82 -33.95
CA GLY A 34 -20.37 -24.60 -32.74
C GLY A 34 -19.00 -24.34 -32.11
N SER A 35 -18.84 -24.75 -30.86
CA SER A 35 -17.60 -24.65 -30.09
C SER A 35 -17.10 -26.03 -29.68
N VAL A 36 -15.80 -26.26 -29.83
CA VAL A 36 -15.14 -27.48 -29.37
C VAL A 36 -15.08 -27.46 -27.85
N GLY A 37 -15.62 -28.51 -27.21
CA GLY A 37 -15.51 -28.69 -25.77
C GLY A 37 -14.22 -29.42 -25.39
N LEU A 38 -13.59 -29.01 -24.30
CA LEU A 38 -12.64 -29.84 -23.56
C LEU A 38 -13.07 -29.88 -22.09
N SER A 39 -13.27 -31.08 -21.57
CA SER A 39 -13.81 -31.32 -20.24
C SER A 39 -12.77 -31.14 -19.14
N VAL A 40 -13.19 -30.63 -17.98
CA VAL A 40 -12.51 -30.87 -16.71
C VAL A 40 -13.52 -31.50 -15.75
N LEU A 41 -13.20 -32.70 -15.26
CA LEU A 41 -14.04 -33.47 -14.35
C LEU A 41 -14.07 -32.83 -12.95
N ALA A 42 -15.28 -32.58 -12.43
CA ALA A 42 -15.50 -32.31 -11.02
C ALA A 42 -16.01 -33.58 -10.32
N THR A 43 -15.15 -34.27 -9.58
CA THR A 43 -15.54 -35.39 -8.73
C THR A 43 -16.04 -34.88 -7.37
N ALA A 44 -17.37 -34.79 -7.23
CA ALA A 44 -18.00 -34.50 -5.94
C ALA A 44 -18.03 -35.77 -5.08
N ALA A 45 -17.24 -35.81 -4.00
CA ALA A 45 -17.38 -36.81 -2.94
C ALA A 45 -18.20 -36.23 -1.79
N VAL A 46 -19.36 -36.82 -1.50
CA VAL A 46 -20.20 -36.45 -0.35
C VAL A 46 -19.70 -37.20 0.88
N ALA A 47 -19.29 -36.46 1.92
CA ALA A 47 -19.12 -36.97 3.28
C ALA A 47 -20.07 -36.19 4.22
N ARG A 48 -20.80 -36.92 5.08
CA ARG A 48 -21.76 -36.34 6.02
C ARG A 48 -21.07 -35.94 7.33
N SER A 49 -21.54 -34.82 7.88
CA SER A 49 -21.53 -34.41 9.29
C SER A 49 -20.74 -35.27 10.31
N GLY A 50 -19.71 -34.67 10.88
CA GLY A 50 -19.06 -35.05 12.14
C GLY A 50 -18.70 -33.79 12.93
N ASP A 51 -18.54 -33.91 14.24
CA ASP A 51 -18.33 -32.77 15.15
C ASP A 51 -16.96 -32.09 14.96
N GLY A 52 -16.80 -30.92 15.56
CA GLY A 52 -15.71 -29.99 15.23
C GLY A 52 -14.30 -30.46 15.57
N ASP A 53 -13.34 -30.10 14.71
CA ASP A 53 -11.99 -29.76 15.14
C ASP A 53 -11.33 -28.77 14.16
N ALA A 54 -10.61 -27.78 14.68
CA ALA A 54 -9.95 -26.77 13.86
C ALA A 54 -8.60 -27.31 13.36
N GLN A 55 -8.56 -27.81 12.13
CA GLN A 55 -7.32 -28.31 11.53
C GLN A 55 -6.31 -27.17 11.27
N CYS A 56 -5.41 -26.97 12.23
CA CYS A 56 -4.21 -26.18 12.06
C CYS A 56 -3.33 -26.80 10.96
N ASP A 57 -3.06 -26.05 9.89
CA ASP A 57 -2.12 -26.43 8.83
C ASP A 57 -0.68 -26.32 9.35
N ALA A 58 -0.26 -27.32 10.12
CA ALA A 58 0.99 -27.37 10.86
C ALA A 58 2.19 -27.65 9.93
N ARG A 59 2.52 -26.67 9.08
CA ARG A 59 3.73 -26.67 8.24
C ARG A 59 4.81 -25.69 8.71
N TYR A 60 4.71 -25.21 9.94
CA TYR A 60 5.71 -24.35 10.59
C TYR A 60 5.99 -24.82 12.02
N ALA A 61 6.93 -25.74 12.15
CA ALA A 61 7.54 -26.13 13.41
C ALA A 61 9.03 -26.43 13.15
N PRO A 62 9.94 -25.48 13.45
CA PRO A 62 11.38 -25.77 13.44
C PRO A 62 11.72 -26.78 14.53
N SER A 63 12.64 -27.68 14.23
CA SER A 63 13.18 -28.66 15.19
C SER A 63 13.96 -27.95 16.31
N LEU A 64 13.35 -27.81 17.49
CA LEU A 64 14.04 -27.35 18.70
C LEU A 64 14.94 -28.46 19.26
N ALA A 65 16.24 -28.40 18.95
CA ALA A 65 17.24 -29.13 19.70
C ALA A 65 17.47 -28.43 21.05
N SER A 66 17.27 -29.15 22.15
CA SER A 66 17.46 -28.63 23.50
C SER A 66 18.95 -28.45 23.82
N GLY A 67 19.41 -27.21 23.91
CA GLY A 67 20.77 -26.88 24.34
C GLY A 67 20.87 -25.44 24.83
N SER A 68 21.36 -25.24 26.04
CA SER A 68 21.66 -23.91 26.59
C SER A 68 22.94 -23.36 25.97
N ALA A 69 22.82 -22.41 25.05
CA ALA A 69 23.92 -21.67 24.45
C ALA A 69 23.63 -20.17 24.45
N ASP A 70 24.69 -19.37 24.58
CA ASP A 70 24.64 -17.90 24.61
C ASP A 70 24.14 -17.36 23.24
N PRO A 71 23.17 -16.43 23.19
CA PRO A 71 22.65 -15.90 21.92
C PRO A 71 23.68 -15.25 20.99
N ALA A 72 24.90 -14.99 21.46
CA ALA A 72 25.99 -14.43 20.66
C ALA A 72 26.67 -15.40 19.67
N GLU A 73 26.55 -16.73 19.84
CA GLU A 73 27.31 -17.72 19.03
C GLU A 73 26.46 -18.56 18.05
N LEU A 74 25.16 -18.29 17.91
CA LEU A 74 24.31 -19.01 16.96
C LEU A 74 24.35 -18.37 15.56
N GLY A 75 25.32 -18.80 14.76
CA GLY A 75 25.42 -18.42 13.35
C GLY A 75 24.20 -18.87 12.53
N GLY A 76 23.54 -17.90 11.88
CA GLY A 76 22.74 -18.18 10.68
C GLY A 76 21.28 -18.58 10.86
N PHE A 77 20.53 -17.98 11.80
CA PHE A 77 19.07 -17.92 11.65
C PHE A 77 18.71 -16.87 10.58
N THR A 78 18.66 -17.29 9.32
CA THR A 78 18.19 -16.45 8.21
C THR A 78 16.75 -16.02 8.43
N LEU A 79 16.51 -14.71 8.53
CA LEU A 79 15.15 -14.16 8.59
C LEU A 79 14.38 -14.60 7.32
N PRO A 80 13.24 -15.31 7.43
CA PRO A 80 12.45 -15.69 6.26
C PRO A 80 11.70 -14.47 5.72
N LEU A 81 12.40 -13.69 4.89
CA LEU A 81 11.88 -12.53 4.18
C LEU A 81 10.81 -12.95 3.15
N ASP A 82 9.85 -12.06 2.94
CA ASP A 82 8.77 -12.23 1.97
C ASP A 82 9.14 -11.78 0.56
N GLY A 83 10.20 -10.99 0.46
CA GLY A 83 10.85 -10.62 -0.77
C GLY A 83 12.23 -10.05 -0.46
N GLU A 84 13.22 -10.47 -1.23
CA GLU A 84 14.59 -9.96 -1.17
C GLU A 84 15.11 -9.81 -2.59
N ARG A 85 15.76 -8.68 -2.89
CA ARG A 85 16.36 -8.45 -4.21
C ARG A 85 17.54 -7.50 -4.09
N PHE A 86 18.66 -7.87 -4.69
CA PHE A 86 19.84 -7.02 -4.83
C PHE A 86 20.39 -7.14 -6.25
N ALA A 87 21.08 -6.10 -6.72
CA ALA A 87 21.86 -6.15 -7.96
C ALA A 87 22.91 -5.04 -7.97
N THR A 88 23.95 -5.23 -8.80
CA THR A 88 24.84 -4.16 -9.24
C THR A 88 24.26 -3.46 -10.47
N LEU A 89 24.65 -2.20 -10.67
CA LEU A 89 24.12 -1.30 -11.69
C LEU A 89 25.26 -0.56 -12.38
N GLU A 90 25.56 -0.92 -13.62
CA GLU A 90 26.76 -0.42 -14.32
C GLU A 90 26.66 1.07 -14.71
N ARG A 91 25.50 1.46 -15.28
CA ARG A 91 25.34 2.71 -16.05
C ARG A 91 24.80 3.91 -15.27
N SER A 92 24.53 3.77 -13.97
CA SER A 92 23.94 4.84 -13.14
C SER A 92 24.95 5.45 -12.16
N ARG A 93 24.59 6.57 -11.50
CA ARG A 93 25.24 7.02 -10.26
C ARG A 93 24.91 6.11 -9.07
N ALA A 94 23.75 5.47 -9.07
CA ALA A 94 23.46 4.38 -8.14
C ALA A 94 24.11 3.09 -8.67
N LYS A 95 25.11 2.54 -7.96
CA LYS A 95 25.94 1.42 -8.43
C LYS A 95 25.48 0.04 -7.97
N ARG A 96 24.57 -0.01 -7.00
CA ARG A 96 23.97 -1.23 -6.49
C ARG A 96 22.73 -0.90 -5.66
N PHE A 97 21.88 -1.89 -5.46
CA PHE A 97 20.77 -1.80 -4.52
C PHE A 97 20.61 -3.09 -3.70
N SER A 98 19.97 -2.97 -2.54
CA SER A 98 19.48 -4.07 -1.72
C SER A 98 18.05 -3.77 -1.25
N CYS A 99 17.16 -4.74 -1.34
CA CYS A 99 15.75 -4.63 -0.97
C CYS A 99 15.37 -5.82 -0.10
N ALA A 100 14.59 -5.58 0.96
CA ALA A 100 13.99 -6.63 1.78
C ALA A 100 12.58 -6.21 2.22
N THR A 101 11.68 -7.19 2.39
CA THR A 101 10.36 -7.00 3.00
C THR A 101 9.97 -8.19 3.88
N TYR A 102 9.27 -7.92 4.99
CA TYR A 102 8.82 -8.92 5.95
C TYR A 102 7.42 -8.60 6.47
N ARG A 103 6.53 -9.59 6.46
CA ARG A 103 5.11 -9.41 6.78
C ARG A 103 4.82 -9.44 8.27
N ALA A 104 4.09 -8.43 8.74
CA ALA A 104 3.22 -8.53 9.90
C ALA A 104 1.83 -9.06 9.54
N ASN A 105 1.31 -8.71 8.36
CA ASN A 105 -0.06 -8.97 7.92
C ASN A 105 -0.20 -10.25 7.07
N ALA A 106 -1.44 -10.68 6.87
CA ALA A 106 -1.79 -11.83 6.02
C ALA A 106 -2.99 -11.49 5.11
N PRO A 107 -2.78 -11.25 3.81
CA PRO A 107 -1.49 -11.14 3.12
C PRO A 107 -0.69 -9.89 3.55
N ILE A 108 0.58 -9.83 3.13
CA ILE A 108 1.42 -8.62 3.27
C ILE A 108 0.82 -7.47 2.45
N GLU A 109 0.77 -6.28 3.03
CA GLU A 109 0.23 -5.07 2.42
C GLU A 109 1.32 -4.21 1.76
N ASP A 110 2.53 -4.21 2.32
CA ASP A 110 3.73 -3.60 1.73
C ASP A 110 4.12 -4.15 0.34
N ARG A 111 4.71 -3.30 -0.51
CA ARG A 111 5.41 -3.66 -1.75
C ARG A 111 6.66 -2.80 -1.96
N PHE A 112 7.60 -3.30 -2.75
CA PHE A 112 8.67 -2.48 -3.33
C PHE A 112 8.84 -2.79 -4.82
N ASP A 113 9.40 -1.86 -5.58
CA ASP A 113 10.04 -2.17 -6.87
C ASP A 113 11.26 -1.27 -7.13
N VAL A 114 12.16 -1.76 -7.99
CA VAL A 114 13.42 -1.14 -8.41
C VAL A 114 13.67 -1.55 -9.85
N GLN A 115 13.75 -0.58 -10.75
CA GLN A 115 13.98 -0.78 -12.18
C GLN A 115 15.12 0.12 -12.64
N ALA A 116 16.01 -0.39 -13.50
CA ALA A 116 17.07 0.39 -14.13
C ALA A 116 16.83 0.46 -15.64
N SER A 117 16.98 1.65 -16.23
CA SER A 117 16.88 1.85 -17.68
C SER A 117 18.23 1.62 -18.38
N LEU A 118 18.18 1.41 -19.69
CA LEU A 118 19.39 1.31 -20.53
C LEU A 118 20.21 2.62 -20.59
N SER A 119 19.57 3.76 -20.27
CA SER A 119 20.20 5.09 -20.13
C SER A 119 20.88 5.30 -18.77
N GLY A 120 20.72 4.38 -17.81
CA GLY A 120 21.30 4.52 -16.46
C GLY A 120 20.40 5.20 -15.44
N ASP A 121 19.12 5.41 -15.75
CA ASP A 121 18.14 5.92 -14.79
C ASP A 121 17.71 4.81 -13.85
N VAL A 122 17.63 5.10 -12.55
CA VAL A 122 17.21 4.11 -11.54
C VAL A 122 15.95 4.61 -10.86
N PHE A 123 14.89 3.85 -11.06
CA PHE A 123 13.57 4.04 -10.47
C PHE A 123 13.50 3.10 -9.27
N ALA A 124 13.17 3.60 -8.08
CA ALA A 124 12.87 2.77 -6.92
C ALA A 124 11.62 3.28 -6.23
N ALA A 125 10.84 2.39 -5.63
CA ALA A 125 9.66 2.76 -4.86
C ALA A 125 9.40 1.77 -3.73
N VAL A 126 8.89 2.30 -2.62
CA VAL A 126 8.24 1.54 -1.54
C VAL A 126 6.80 1.99 -1.46
N PHE A 127 5.91 1.03 -1.27
CA PHE A 127 4.48 1.21 -1.11
C PHE A 127 4.07 0.52 0.18
N ASP A 128 3.47 1.27 1.09
CA ASP A 128 2.82 0.73 2.27
C ASP A 128 1.31 0.70 1.99
N GLY A 129 0.67 -0.44 2.20
CA GLY A 129 -0.72 -0.69 1.82
C GLY A 129 -1.63 -0.73 3.04
N HIS A 130 -2.75 -0.01 3.02
CA HIS A 130 -3.66 0.01 4.16
C HIS A 130 -5.12 -0.13 3.74
N GLY A 131 -5.91 -0.89 4.52
CA GLY A 131 -7.34 -1.05 4.24
C GLY A 131 -8.04 -2.03 5.16
N LYS A 132 -8.77 -1.52 6.16
CA LYS A 132 -9.52 -2.35 7.11
C LYS A 132 -10.96 -2.57 6.63
N PHE A 133 -11.28 -3.80 6.24
CA PHE A 133 -12.66 -4.25 5.98
C PHE A 133 -13.39 -4.59 7.30
N LEU A 134 -14.72 -4.74 7.27
CA LEU A 134 -15.50 -5.24 8.42
C LEU A 134 -15.21 -6.72 8.74
N THR A 135 -14.81 -7.50 7.73
CA THR A 135 -14.22 -8.83 7.93
C THR A 135 -12.77 -8.67 8.37
N SER A 136 -12.32 -9.46 9.35
CA SER A 136 -11.00 -9.42 10.01
C SER A 136 -9.78 -9.78 9.14
N ARG A 137 -9.83 -9.54 7.82
CA ARG A 137 -8.73 -9.70 6.86
C ARG A 137 -8.31 -8.34 6.28
N PRO A 138 -7.03 -7.93 6.40
CA PRO A 138 -6.48 -6.74 5.74
C PRO A 138 -6.66 -6.79 4.20
N ARG A 139 -6.91 -5.63 3.57
CA ARG A 139 -7.17 -5.46 2.12
C ARG A 139 -6.64 -4.14 1.53
N GLY A 140 -5.60 -3.55 2.11
CA GLY A 140 -4.81 -2.48 1.51
C GLY A 140 -3.87 -2.98 0.40
N TRP A 141 -3.38 -4.22 0.53
CA TRP A 141 -2.39 -4.82 -0.37
C TRP A 141 -2.71 -4.70 -1.87
N GLN A 142 -3.99 -4.72 -2.28
CA GLN A 142 -4.36 -4.57 -3.70
C GLN A 142 -3.99 -3.19 -4.28
N VAL A 143 -3.99 -2.13 -3.47
CA VAL A 143 -3.64 -0.79 -3.93
C VAL A 143 -2.12 -0.67 -4.06
N ALA A 144 -1.35 -1.19 -3.09
CA ALA A 144 0.10 -1.27 -3.18
C ALA A 144 0.56 -2.15 -4.37
N GLU A 145 -0.10 -3.29 -4.59
CA GLU A 145 0.11 -4.19 -5.74
C GLU A 145 -0.20 -3.52 -7.09
N TYR A 146 -1.25 -2.70 -7.15
CA TYR A 146 -1.57 -1.93 -8.35
C TYR A 146 -0.54 -0.81 -8.58
N ALA A 147 -0.18 -0.08 -7.53
CA ALA A 147 0.77 1.03 -7.61
C ALA A 147 2.17 0.55 -8.00
N SER A 148 2.66 -0.57 -7.44
CA SER A 148 3.97 -1.14 -7.79
C SER A 148 4.06 -1.55 -9.26
N LYS A 149 2.98 -2.08 -9.84
CA LYS A 149 2.90 -2.48 -11.25
C LYS A 149 2.74 -1.32 -12.24
N THR A 150 2.30 -0.14 -11.80
CA THR A 150 1.88 0.94 -12.72
C THR A 150 2.66 2.25 -12.55
N LEU A 151 3.07 2.61 -11.34
CA LEU A 151 3.65 3.92 -11.05
C LEU A 151 4.92 4.18 -11.87
N ILE A 152 5.89 3.26 -11.84
CA ILE A 152 7.17 3.43 -12.55
C ILE A 152 6.93 3.58 -14.07
N SER A 153 6.04 2.77 -14.64
CA SER A 153 5.67 2.88 -16.07
C SER A 153 5.02 4.23 -16.39
N ASN A 154 4.15 4.74 -15.51
CA ASN A 154 3.51 6.05 -15.69
C ASN A 154 4.51 7.22 -15.50
N VAL A 155 5.48 7.10 -14.58
CA VAL A 155 6.59 8.06 -14.45
C VAL A 155 7.44 8.06 -15.72
N GLN A 156 7.86 6.89 -16.23
CA GLN A 156 8.63 6.77 -17.48
C GLN A 156 7.92 7.46 -18.66
N LYS A 157 6.60 7.26 -18.82
CA LYS A 157 5.78 7.93 -19.86
C LYS A 157 5.80 9.46 -19.71
N GLU A 158 5.59 9.98 -18.49
CA GLU A 158 5.59 11.43 -18.23
C GLU A 158 6.99 12.06 -18.42
N LEU A 159 8.06 11.33 -18.08
CA LEU A 159 9.44 11.78 -18.26
C LEU A 159 9.85 11.88 -19.73
N VAL A 160 9.35 10.99 -20.61
CA VAL A 160 9.59 11.11 -22.06
C VAL A 160 9.17 12.49 -22.58
N HIS A 161 8.07 13.06 -22.08
CA HIS A 161 7.65 14.42 -22.43
C HIS A 161 8.50 15.50 -21.75
N ALA A 162 8.92 15.32 -20.50
CA ALA A 162 9.78 16.27 -19.79
C ALA A 162 11.20 16.36 -20.40
N PHE A 163 11.69 15.27 -20.99
CA PHE A 163 13.01 15.20 -21.60
C PHE A 163 13.01 15.60 -23.10
N LYS A 164 11.93 15.38 -23.85
CA LYS A 164 11.83 15.71 -25.29
C LYS A 164 11.24 17.09 -25.58
N ASP A 165 11.45 18.05 -24.69
CA ASP A 165 10.97 19.42 -24.87
C ASP A 165 11.56 20.07 -26.15
N PRO A 166 10.75 20.50 -27.13
CA PRO A 166 11.25 21.01 -28.40
C PRO A 166 11.87 22.42 -28.33
N GLU A 167 11.69 23.16 -27.23
CA GLU A 167 12.37 24.44 -27.00
C GLU A 167 13.73 24.27 -26.28
N ARG A 168 14.10 23.02 -25.96
CA ARG A 168 15.36 22.66 -25.30
C ARG A 168 16.50 22.63 -26.32
N SER A 169 17.60 23.34 -26.06
CA SER A 169 18.86 23.07 -26.79
C SER A 169 19.33 21.64 -26.48
N ALA A 170 19.87 20.94 -27.46
CA ALA A 170 20.20 19.50 -27.34
C ALA A 170 21.15 19.15 -26.17
N GLU A 171 21.85 20.14 -25.61
CA GLU A 171 22.90 20.00 -24.60
C GLU A 171 22.45 20.32 -23.15
N ALA A 172 21.32 21.03 -22.95
CA ALA A 172 20.90 21.44 -21.61
C ALA A 172 20.09 20.31 -20.92
N PRO A 173 20.37 19.90 -19.67
CA PRO A 173 19.56 18.91 -18.95
C PRO A 173 18.16 19.45 -18.62
N ALA A 174 17.18 18.55 -18.45
CA ALA A 174 15.82 18.96 -18.12
C ALA A 174 15.75 19.55 -16.70
N SER A 175 15.06 20.69 -16.54
CA SER A 175 15.04 21.38 -15.25
C SER A 175 14.40 20.52 -14.16
N PRO A 176 14.93 20.51 -12.92
CA PRO A 176 14.38 19.70 -11.84
C PRO A 176 12.88 19.94 -11.57
N LYS A 177 12.40 21.16 -11.82
CA LYS A 177 10.97 21.52 -11.75
C LYS A 177 10.12 20.78 -12.80
N LYS A 178 10.60 20.61 -14.04
CA LYS A 178 9.90 19.86 -15.10
C LYS A 178 9.85 18.36 -14.78
N VAL A 179 10.94 17.80 -14.24
CA VAL A 179 11.01 16.40 -13.76
C VAL A 179 10.07 16.18 -12.57
N ALA A 180 10.09 17.05 -11.57
CA ALA A 180 9.17 17.00 -10.43
C ALA A 180 7.69 17.05 -10.86
N ALA A 181 7.34 17.97 -11.77
CA ALA A 181 5.98 18.06 -12.32
C ALA A 181 5.57 16.81 -13.12
N ALA A 182 6.50 16.15 -13.82
CA ALA A 182 6.24 14.89 -14.52
C ALA A 182 5.94 13.75 -13.52
N ILE A 183 6.71 13.63 -12.44
CA ILE A 183 6.46 12.66 -11.37
C ILE A 183 5.09 12.93 -10.72
N GLN A 184 4.75 14.19 -10.41
CA GLN A 184 3.44 14.55 -9.85
C GLN A 184 2.27 14.20 -10.80
N ARG A 185 2.42 14.44 -12.12
CA ARG A 185 1.41 14.01 -13.11
C ARG A 185 1.28 12.49 -13.19
N ALA A 186 2.39 11.75 -13.04
CA ALA A 186 2.37 10.29 -13.05
C ALA A 186 1.63 9.71 -11.84
N PHE A 187 1.87 10.22 -10.63
CA PHE A 187 1.08 9.87 -9.44
C PHE A 187 -0.41 10.20 -9.66
N GLY A 188 -0.73 11.42 -10.09
CA GLY A 188 -2.12 11.79 -10.40
C GLY A 188 -2.77 10.93 -11.47
N ARG A 189 -2.00 10.42 -12.45
CA ARG A 189 -2.46 9.48 -13.48
C ARG A 189 -2.76 8.12 -12.87
N THR A 190 -1.83 7.53 -12.12
CA THR A 190 -1.98 6.25 -11.42
C THR A 190 -3.20 6.25 -10.49
N ASP A 191 -3.44 7.31 -9.72
CA ASP A 191 -4.60 7.39 -8.82
C ASP A 191 -5.94 7.45 -9.58
N ARG A 192 -5.99 8.17 -10.71
CA ARG A 192 -7.19 8.23 -11.57
C ARG A 192 -7.46 6.91 -12.29
N GLU A 193 -6.42 6.23 -12.77
CA GLU A 193 -6.50 4.91 -13.42
C GLU A 193 -6.93 3.82 -12.41
N LEU A 194 -6.53 3.93 -11.15
CA LEU A 194 -7.06 3.13 -10.04
C LEU A 194 -8.53 3.45 -9.77
N MET A 195 -8.90 4.74 -9.66
CA MET A 195 -10.27 5.17 -9.39
C MET A 195 -11.26 4.65 -10.43
N ALA A 196 -10.88 4.64 -11.71
CA ALA A 196 -11.68 4.10 -12.81
C ALA A 196 -12.00 2.60 -12.65
N GLN A 197 -11.10 1.82 -12.03
CA GLN A 197 -11.32 0.39 -11.73
C GLN A 197 -12.11 0.17 -10.43
N VAL A 198 -11.98 1.07 -9.45
CA VAL A 198 -12.63 0.97 -8.14
C VAL A 198 -14.08 1.46 -8.17
N ALA A 199 -14.40 2.47 -8.99
CA ALA A 199 -15.74 3.07 -9.06
C ALA A 199 -16.87 2.07 -9.42
N PRO A 200 -16.71 1.12 -10.37
CA PRO A 200 -17.74 0.11 -10.64
C PRO A 200 -18.03 -0.79 -9.44
N ALA A 201 -17.00 -1.25 -8.72
CA ALA A 201 -17.16 -2.09 -7.54
C ALA A 201 -17.85 -1.33 -6.39
N PHE A 202 -17.50 -0.05 -6.18
CA PHE A 202 -18.18 0.80 -5.22
C PHE A 202 -19.67 0.95 -5.54
N LYS A 203 -20.02 1.22 -6.80
CA LYS A 203 -21.41 1.35 -7.29
C LYS A 203 -22.23 0.06 -7.15
N LEU A 204 -21.58 -1.11 -7.17
CA LEU A 204 -22.21 -2.42 -6.90
C LEU A 204 -22.41 -2.71 -5.39
N GLY A 205 -22.06 -1.77 -4.50
CA GLY A 205 -22.25 -1.90 -3.05
C GLY A 205 -21.04 -2.45 -2.30
N PHE A 206 -19.91 -2.74 -2.96
CA PHE A 206 -18.67 -3.18 -2.30
C PHE A 206 -17.91 -2.02 -1.64
N GLY A 207 -18.61 -1.09 -0.99
CA GLY A 207 -18.12 0.28 -0.76
C GLY A 207 -16.83 0.42 0.06
N ALA A 208 -16.42 -0.63 0.79
CA ALA A 208 -15.11 -0.63 1.46
C ALA A 208 -13.90 -0.71 0.51
N VAL A 209 -14.07 -0.92 -0.81
CA VAL A 209 -13.00 -0.70 -1.81
C VAL A 209 -12.50 0.76 -1.83
N ALA A 210 -13.34 1.72 -1.44
CA ALA A 210 -13.00 3.15 -1.38
C ALA A 210 -12.34 3.57 -0.04
N ARG A 211 -11.95 2.58 0.78
CA ARG A 211 -11.25 2.71 2.07
C ARG A 211 -9.94 1.91 2.09
N CYS A 212 -9.51 1.47 0.91
CA CYS A 212 -8.22 0.85 0.69
C CYS A 212 -7.35 1.88 0.00
N GLY A 213 -6.12 2.03 0.45
CA GLY A 213 -5.16 2.97 -0.08
C GLY A 213 -3.74 2.43 0.05
N SER A 214 -2.78 3.26 -0.38
CA SER A 214 -1.37 2.97 -0.19
C SER A 214 -0.55 4.25 -0.13
N CYS A 215 0.26 4.40 0.90
CA CYS A 215 1.36 5.36 0.94
C CYS A 215 2.40 4.98 -0.12
N ALA A 216 3.01 5.96 -0.78
CA ALA A 216 3.98 5.72 -1.84
C ALA A 216 5.13 6.71 -1.83
N LEU A 217 6.35 6.18 -1.75
CA LEU A 217 7.58 6.94 -1.87
C LEU A 217 8.35 6.40 -3.05
N PHE A 218 8.56 7.27 -4.03
CA PHE A 218 9.27 7.01 -5.26
C PHE A 218 10.56 7.82 -5.31
N THR A 219 11.64 7.21 -5.78
CA THR A 219 12.89 7.90 -6.11
C THR A 219 13.31 7.66 -7.55
N LEU A 220 13.85 8.70 -8.18
CA LEU A 220 14.53 8.64 -9.47
C LEU A 220 15.96 9.11 -9.30
N VAL A 221 16.93 8.26 -9.63
CA VAL A 221 18.31 8.66 -9.89
C VAL A 221 18.44 8.89 -11.40
N HIS A 222 18.69 10.13 -11.80
CA HIS A 222 18.83 10.54 -13.20
C HIS A 222 19.99 11.52 -13.30
N GLU A 223 21.01 11.19 -14.10
CA GLU A 223 22.28 11.93 -14.16
C GLU A 223 22.86 12.13 -12.74
N ASP A 224 23.22 13.36 -12.38
CA ASP A 224 23.71 13.75 -11.04
C ASP A 224 22.58 14.00 -10.01
N PHE A 225 21.31 13.76 -10.34
CA PHE A 225 20.17 14.12 -9.49
C PHE A 225 19.45 12.91 -8.88
N LEU A 226 19.20 12.99 -7.57
CA LEU A 226 18.24 12.17 -6.85
C LEU A 226 16.95 12.98 -6.66
N TYR A 227 15.86 12.53 -7.27
CA TYR A 227 14.51 13.02 -7.00
C TYR A 227 13.85 12.10 -5.97
N VAL A 228 13.22 12.68 -4.96
CA VAL A 228 12.46 11.97 -3.91
C VAL A 228 11.04 12.51 -3.92
N ALA A 229 10.07 11.64 -4.19
CA ALA A 229 8.65 11.96 -4.26
C ALA A 229 7.90 11.17 -3.17
N ASN A 230 7.42 11.87 -2.13
CA ASN A 230 6.69 11.25 -1.02
C ASN A 230 5.20 11.63 -1.04
N ALA A 231 4.35 10.60 -0.94
CA ALA A 231 2.92 10.68 -0.70
C ALA A 231 2.54 9.69 0.43
N GLY A 232 2.77 10.09 1.68
CA GLY A 232 2.47 9.30 2.87
C GLY A 232 3.39 9.55 4.07
N ASP A 233 3.23 8.76 5.11
CA ASP A 233 4.03 8.71 6.35
C ASP A 233 5.19 7.70 6.29
N ILE A 234 5.64 7.41 5.07
CA ILE A 234 6.84 6.62 4.78
C ILE A 234 8.00 7.54 4.39
N ARG A 235 9.26 7.11 4.62
CA ARG A 235 10.41 8.02 4.66
C ARG A 235 11.60 7.58 3.80
N ALA A 236 12.32 8.58 3.28
CA ALA A 236 13.64 8.44 2.67
C ALA A 236 14.69 9.17 3.49
N VAL A 237 15.83 8.51 3.76
CA VAL A 237 16.95 9.03 4.55
C VAL A 237 18.26 8.77 3.81
N LEU A 238 19.05 9.81 3.64
CA LEU A 238 20.37 9.78 3.01
C LEU A 238 21.46 9.55 4.07
N GLY A 239 22.28 8.52 3.88
CA GLY A 239 23.56 8.38 4.56
C GLY A 239 24.64 9.19 3.83
N LYS A 240 25.14 10.24 4.46
CA LYS A 240 26.16 11.15 3.90
C LYS A 240 27.40 11.18 4.80
N THR A 241 28.60 11.06 4.25
CA THR A 241 29.84 11.16 5.04
C THR A 241 29.92 12.52 5.74
N ASP A 242 30.19 12.51 7.05
CA ASP A 242 30.39 13.71 7.85
C ASP A 242 31.66 14.46 7.36
N PRO A 243 31.55 15.75 6.96
CA PRO A 243 32.71 16.55 6.56
C PRO A 243 33.80 16.67 7.64
N GLY A 244 33.42 16.62 8.92
CA GLY A 244 34.32 16.69 10.07
C GLY A 244 34.90 15.34 10.50
N ASN A 245 34.26 14.23 10.14
CA ASN A 245 34.76 12.87 10.45
C ASN A 245 34.39 11.87 9.34
N ARG A 246 35.38 11.52 8.51
CA ARG A 246 35.18 10.64 7.35
C ARG A 246 34.75 9.20 7.68
N GLU A 247 34.86 8.77 8.94
CA GLU A 247 34.43 7.45 9.42
C GLU A 247 32.96 7.42 9.86
N LYS A 248 32.35 8.61 10.04
CA LYS A 248 30.96 8.78 10.41
C LYS A 248 30.08 9.11 9.21
N LEU A 249 28.82 8.69 9.29
CA LEU A 249 27.76 9.12 8.39
C LEU A 249 26.75 9.96 9.18
N LEU A 250 26.26 11.02 8.55
CA LEU A 250 25.11 11.81 8.97
C LEU A 250 23.85 11.25 8.32
N ALA A 251 22.76 11.16 9.07
CA ALA A 251 21.46 10.76 8.55
C ALA A 251 20.61 11.98 8.17
N VAL A 252 20.49 12.23 6.87
CA VAL A 252 19.78 13.41 6.34
C VAL A 252 18.40 12.98 5.82
N PRO A 253 17.28 13.32 6.48
CA PRO A 253 15.94 13.00 5.97
C PRO A 253 15.66 13.77 4.67
N LEU A 254 15.34 13.03 3.61
CA LEU A 254 15.03 13.58 2.29
C LEU A 254 13.52 13.79 2.06
N SER A 255 12.68 13.11 2.84
CA SER A 255 11.23 13.35 2.89
C SER A 255 10.79 13.73 4.32
N SER A 256 9.55 14.16 4.43
CA SER A 256 8.87 14.41 5.69
C SER A 256 7.59 13.59 5.71
N ASP A 257 7.26 13.00 6.84
CA ASP A 257 6.11 12.12 7.00
C ASP A 257 4.81 12.93 6.90
N GLN A 258 3.87 12.50 6.05
CA GLN A 258 2.65 13.22 5.72
C GLN A 258 1.45 12.53 6.36
N ASN A 259 1.30 12.70 7.69
CA ASN A 259 0.18 12.17 8.46
C ASN A 259 -0.49 13.25 9.33
N ALA A 260 -1.67 12.94 9.84
CA ALA A 260 -2.47 13.86 10.64
C ALA A 260 -1.87 14.19 12.04
N MET A 261 -0.76 13.55 12.44
CA MET A 261 0.03 13.97 13.62
C MET A 261 1.01 15.11 13.27
N ALA A 262 1.46 15.20 12.02
CA ALA A 262 2.39 16.23 11.59
C ALA A 262 1.71 17.62 11.61
N LYS A 263 2.27 18.55 12.39
CA LYS A 263 1.71 19.91 12.57
C LYS A 263 1.48 20.64 11.25
N ALA A 264 2.41 20.54 10.30
CA ALA A 264 2.28 21.14 8.97
C ALA A 264 1.07 20.61 8.17
N GLU A 265 0.74 19.32 8.33
CA GLU A 265 -0.44 18.71 7.69
C GLU A 265 -1.73 19.04 8.47
N GLN A 266 -1.69 19.19 9.79
CA GLN A 266 -2.81 19.72 10.59
C GLN A 266 -3.15 21.17 10.22
N GLU A 267 -2.14 22.04 10.09
CA GLU A 267 -2.28 23.43 9.64
C GLU A 267 -2.81 23.51 8.21
N LYS A 268 -2.36 22.59 7.33
CA LYS A 268 -2.88 22.43 5.97
C LYS A 268 -4.37 22.05 5.98
N LEU A 269 -4.76 20.99 6.69
CA LEU A 269 -6.16 20.54 6.81
C LEU A 269 -7.05 21.64 7.40
N THR A 270 -6.59 22.36 8.42
CA THR A 270 -7.34 23.46 9.04
C THR A 270 -7.58 24.62 8.06
N ARG A 271 -6.60 24.91 7.20
CA ARG A 271 -6.69 25.96 6.18
C ARG A 271 -7.54 25.56 4.97
N GLU A 272 -7.50 24.28 4.59
CA GLU A 272 -8.22 23.74 3.44
C GLU A 272 -9.71 23.45 3.75
N HIS A 273 -10.05 23.19 5.02
CA HIS A 273 -11.41 22.90 5.48
C HIS A 273 -11.87 23.89 6.58
N PRO A 274 -11.99 25.20 6.28
CA PRO A 274 -12.38 26.21 7.26
C PRO A 274 -13.78 25.93 7.83
N GLY A 275 -13.89 25.91 9.15
CA GLY A 275 -15.13 25.59 9.87
C GLY A 275 -15.33 24.09 10.16
N GLU A 276 -14.51 23.20 9.61
CA GLU A 276 -14.58 21.76 9.91
C GLU A 276 -13.68 21.35 11.09
N ALA A 277 -14.18 21.53 12.31
CA ALA A 277 -13.48 21.10 13.52
C ALA A 277 -13.17 19.58 13.59
N ASN A 278 -13.74 18.77 12.69
CA ASN A 278 -13.49 17.33 12.58
C ASN A 278 -12.62 16.94 11.36
N ALA A 279 -12.03 17.88 10.63
CA ALA A 279 -11.15 17.62 9.47
C ALA A 279 -10.04 16.61 9.80
N PHE A 280 -9.50 16.68 11.02
CA PHE A 280 -8.79 15.58 11.67
C PHE A 280 -9.28 15.43 13.12
N THR A 281 -9.06 14.25 13.72
CA THR A 281 -9.38 14.00 15.13
C THR A 281 -8.25 13.24 15.81
N CYS A 282 -7.75 13.76 16.94
CA CYS A 282 -6.75 13.12 17.78
C CYS A 282 -7.44 12.47 18.98
N ARG A 283 -7.62 11.15 18.93
CA ARG A 283 -8.31 10.38 19.99
C ARG A 283 -7.34 9.70 20.95
N HIS A 284 -6.06 9.62 20.57
CA HIS A 284 -4.96 9.13 21.36
C HIS A 284 -3.85 10.19 21.34
N PRO A 285 -3.02 10.35 22.39
CA PRO A 285 -1.90 11.28 22.38
C PRO A 285 -0.96 11.11 21.18
N ASP A 286 -0.75 9.84 20.78
CA ASP A 286 0.20 9.46 19.74
C ASP A 286 -0.44 9.23 18.35
N SER A 287 -1.76 9.44 18.20
CA SER A 287 -2.40 9.29 16.87
C SER A 287 -3.62 10.18 16.62
N CYS A 288 -3.50 10.93 15.51
CA CYS A 288 -4.56 11.71 14.88
C CYS A 288 -4.96 11.05 13.55
N TYR A 289 -6.22 11.23 13.17
CA TYR A 289 -6.79 10.64 11.95
C TYR A 289 -7.59 11.68 11.17
N VAL A 290 -7.33 11.83 9.86
CA VAL A 290 -8.14 12.60 8.91
C VAL A 290 -9.58 12.09 8.94
N LYS A 291 -10.54 12.97 9.22
CA LYS A 291 -11.97 12.67 9.47
C LYS A 291 -12.23 11.44 10.37
N GLY A 292 -11.32 11.15 11.33
CA GLY A 292 -11.41 9.94 12.17
C GLY A 292 -11.27 8.62 11.40
N ALA A 293 -10.59 8.63 10.25
CA ALA A 293 -10.55 7.54 9.30
C ALA A 293 -9.15 6.99 8.96
N LEU A 294 -8.18 7.86 8.68
CA LEU A 294 -6.87 7.53 8.11
C LEU A 294 -5.76 8.37 8.76
N GLN A 295 -4.58 7.80 9.01
CA GLN A 295 -3.42 8.56 9.53
C GLN A 295 -2.70 9.34 8.43
N PRO A 296 -2.32 8.72 7.29
CA PRO A 296 -1.78 9.44 6.15
C PRO A 296 -2.70 10.57 5.67
N THR A 297 -2.11 11.74 5.37
CA THR A 297 -2.79 12.82 4.63
C THR A 297 -2.55 12.73 3.12
N ARG A 298 -1.68 11.82 2.68
CA ARG A 298 -1.42 11.54 1.27
C ARG A 298 -1.29 10.04 1.03
N ALA A 299 -1.96 9.54 0.00
CA ALA A 299 -1.98 8.12 -0.39
C ALA A 299 -2.62 7.96 -1.78
N PHE A 300 -2.30 6.86 -2.47
CA PHE A 300 -3.17 6.31 -3.52
C PHE A 300 -4.45 5.72 -2.92
N GLY A 301 -5.53 5.65 -3.70
CA GLY A 301 -6.79 5.05 -3.24
C GLY A 301 -7.56 5.94 -2.26
N ASP A 302 -8.17 5.35 -1.22
CA ASP A 302 -8.93 6.05 -0.17
C ASP A 302 -9.94 7.08 -0.69
N PHE A 303 -10.60 6.75 -1.81
CA PHE A 303 -11.43 7.69 -2.55
C PHE A 303 -12.58 8.31 -1.73
N SER A 304 -13.04 7.62 -0.67
CA SER A 304 -14.03 8.18 0.27
C SER A 304 -13.57 9.45 1.00
N LEU A 305 -12.26 9.72 1.09
CA LEU A 305 -11.68 10.97 1.62
C LEU A 305 -11.33 11.99 0.53
N LYS A 306 -11.44 11.63 -0.75
CA LYS A 306 -11.03 12.47 -1.90
C LYS A 306 -12.22 13.00 -2.71
N TYR A 307 -13.32 12.25 -2.77
CA TYR A 307 -14.36 12.42 -3.79
C TYR A 307 -15.76 12.18 -3.19
N PRO A 308 -16.72 13.13 -3.34
CA PRO A 308 -18.06 13.00 -2.76
C PRO A 308 -18.83 11.75 -3.20
N GLU A 309 -18.64 11.29 -4.44
CA GLU A 309 -19.31 10.12 -5.01
C GLU A 309 -18.86 8.78 -4.39
N PHE A 310 -17.82 8.80 -3.55
CA PHE A 310 -17.37 7.66 -2.74
C PHE A 310 -17.74 7.79 -1.26
N ASN A 311 -18.52 8.80 -0.87
CA ASN A 311 -19.15 8.86 0.45
C ASN A 311 -20.28 7.81 0.50
N GLY A 312 -20.15 6.83 1.40
CA GLY A 312 -21.16 5.78 1.58
C GLY A 312 -22.49 6.33 2.12
N PRO A 313 -23.59 5.56 2.03
CA PRO A 313 -24.86 5.94 2.65
C PRO A 313 -24.73 5.96 4.18
N ALA A 314 -25.57 6.78 4.84
CA ALA A 314 -25.62 6.86 6.30
C ALA A 314 -25.80 5.46 6.94
N TYR A 315 -25.02 5.17 7.99
CA TYR A 315 -24.96 3.83 8.57
C TYR A 315 -26.29 3.40 9.19
N VAL A 316 -26.89 2.34 8.65
CA VAL A 316 -28.07 1.69 9.21
C VAL A 316 -27.61 0.54 10.09
N HIS A 317 -28.10 0.47 11.34
CA HIS A 317 -27.68 -0.54 12.35
C HIS A 317 -26.15 -0.70 12.50
N SER A 318 -25.39 0.39 12.34
CA SER A 318 -23.92 0.45 12.34
C SER A 318 -23.21 -0.31 11.20
N ASP A 319 -23.95 -0.83 10.21
CA ASP A 319 -23.35 -1.45 9.03
C ASP A 319 -22.55 -0.42 8.21
N ARG A 320 -21.39 -0.86 7.71
CA ARG A 320 -20.44 -0.10 6.89
C ARG A 320 -20.02 -0.88 5.62
N SER A 321 -20.81 -1.90 5.24
CA SER A 321 -20.60 -2.73 4.05
C SER A 321 -20.57 -1.87 2.77
N ALA A 322 -21.55 -0.98 2.66
CA ALA A 322 -21.72 0.01 1.58
C ALA A 322 -20.70 1.17 1.60
N GLY A 323 -19.64 1.09 2.42
CA GLY A 323 -18.55 2.07 2.46
C GLY A 323 -18.47 2.86 3.77
N ARG A 324 -17.61 3.88 3.78
CA ARG A 324 -17.51 4.82 4.90
C ARG A 324 -18.42 6.01 4.60
N HIS A 325 -19.34 6.30 5.51
CA HIS A 325 -20.09 7.54 5.53
C HIS A 325 -19.38 8.61 6.36
N PHE A 326 -19.32 9.81 5.81
CA PHE A 326 -18.96 11.05 6.48
C PHE A 326 -20.18 11.97 6.48
N ALA A 327 -20.62 12.34 7.68
CA ALA A 327 -21.69 13.31 7.88
C ALA A 327 -21.16 14.75 7.72
N GLU A 328 -22.05 15.68 7.40
CA GLU A 328 -21.74 17.10 7.29
C GLU A 328 -21.14 17.67 8.60
N PRO A 329 -20.20 18.63 8.51
CA PRO A 329 -19.66 19.21 7.27
C PRO A 329 -18.73 18.23 6.54
N PHE A 330 -18.83 18.16 5.21
CA PHE A 330 -18.04 17.26 4.37
C PHE A 330 -17.57 17.91 3.05
N SER A 331 -16.40 18.54 3.07
CA SER A 331 -15.72 19.19 1.93
C SER A 331 -14.46 18.46 1.42
N PRO A 332 -14.56 17.22 0.87
CA PRO A 332 -13.40 16.56 0.25
C PRO A 332 -12.88 17.37 -0.97
N PRO A 333 -11.59 17.23 -1.34
CA PRO A 333 -10.62 16.24 -0.87
C PRO A 333 -9.91 16.63 0.43
N TYR A 334 -9.85 15.71 1.40
CA TYR A 334 -9.04 15.85 2.63
C TYR A 334 -7.62 15.32 2.47
N ILE A 335 -7.42 14.40 1.52
CA ILE A 335 -6.12 13.78 1.23
C ILE A 335 -5.83 13.87 -0.26
N THR A 336 -4.57 13.66 -0.65
CA THR A 336 -4.18 13.68 -2.07
C THR A 336 -3.20 12.55 -2.40
N ALA A 337 -3.26 12.03 -3.63
CA ALA A 337 -2.20 11.16 -4.16
C ALA A 337 -1.00 11.95 -4.72
N ILE A 338 -1.08 13.28 -4.80
CA ILE A 338 0.00 14.09 -5.38
C ILE A 338 1.17 14.21 -4.38
N PRO A 339 2.38 13.76 -4.75
CA PRO A 339 3.52 13.74 -3.85
C PRO A 339 4.14 15.14 -3.69
N GLU A 340 4.77 15.34 -2.54
CA GLU A 340 5.84 16.34 -2.41
C GLU A 340 7.09 15.80 -3.10
N VAL A 341 7.64 16.54 -4.06
CA VAL A 341 8.85 16.13 -4.79
C VAL A 341 9.99 17.08 -4.48
N LYS A 342 11.09 16.55 -3.94
CA LYS A 342 12.35 17.24 -3.71
C LYS A 342 13.41 16.71 -4.66
N SER A 343 14.32 17.56 -5.09
CA SER A 343 15.43 17.21 -5.98
C SER A 343 16.76 17.58 -5.32
N PHE A 344 17.65 16.62 -5.21
CA PHE A 344 18.96 16.76 -4.60
C PHE A 344 20.02 16.47 -5.66
N ARG A 345 21.05 17.31 -5.76
CA ARG A 345 22.23 16.99 -6.59
C ARG A 345 23.19 16.17 -5.74
N LEU A 346 23.51 14.96 -6.21
CA LEU A 346 24.40 14.04 -5.53
C LEU A 346 25.86 14.51 -5.60
N ASP A 347 26.55 14.45 -4.47
CA ASP A 347 28.00 14.71 -4.36
C ASP A 347 28.76 13.47 -3.84
N LYS A 348 30.09 13.59 -3.70
CA LYS A 348 30.99 12.48 -3.31
C LYS A 348 30.89 12.06 -1.84
N ALA A 349 30.18 12.82 -1.00
CA ALA A 349 29.91 12.44 0.38
C ALA A 349 28.61 11.63 0.50
N ASP A 350 27.70 11.72 -0.48
CA ASP A 350 26.47 10.94 -0.49
C ASP A 350 26.77 9.46 -0.75
N ARG A 351 26.41 8.57 0.18
CA ARG A 351 26.78 7.14 0.13
C ARG A 351 25.64 6.23 -0.26
N PHE A 352 24.47 6.47 0.30
CA PHE A 352 23.27 5.70 0.00
C PHE A 352 22.02 6.45 0.43
N VAL A 353 20.88 6.12 -0.18
CA VAL A 353 19.56 6.47 0.33
C VAL A 353 18.84 5.20 0.77
N ILE A 354 18.27 5.23 1.98
CA ILE A 354 17.34 4.24 2.51
C ILE A 354 15.94 4.76 2.25
N ILE A 355 15.08 3.94 1.67
CA ILE A 355 13.64 4.15 1.52
C ILE A 355 12.97 3.05 2.35
N GLY A 356 12.02 3.38 3.22
CA GLY A 356 11.31 2.36 4.00
C GLY A 356 9.86 2.71 4.30
N SER A 357 9.05 1.68 4.57
CA SER A 357 7.68 1.80 5.10
C SER A 357 7.67 2.29 6.55
N ASP A 358 6.50 2.67 7.08
CA ASP A 358 6.34 3.14 8.46
C ASP A 358 6.82 2.07 9.46
N GLY A 359 6.65 0.78 9.15
CA GLY A 359 7.17 -0.36 9.89
C GLY A 359 8.66 -0.28 10.20
N VAL A 360 9.48 0.37 9.35
CA VAL A 360 10.89 0.69 9.68
C VAL A 360 10.99 1.88 10.64
N TRP A 361 10.34 3.00 10.29
CA TRP A 361 10.53 4.29 10.95
C TRP A 361 9.83 4.43 12.31
N ASP A 362 8.86 3.56 12.61
CA ASP A 362 8.22 3.41 13.92
C ASP A 362 9.18 2.85 14.99
N PHE A 363 10.26 2.20 14.58
CA PHE A 363 11.23 1.55 15.46
C PHE A 363 12.64 2.12 15.31
N LEU A 364 13.11 2.37 14.08
CA LEU A 364 14.45 2.92 13.83
C LEU A 364 14.41 4.45 13.69
N SER A 365 15.29 5.13 14.43
CA SER A 365 15.65 6.51 14.10
C SER A 365 16.45 6.57 12.79
N ASN A 366 16.50 7.76 12.19
CA ASN A 366 17.27 7.99 10.97
C ASN A 366 18.75 7.57 11.13
N ASP A 367 19.36 7.93 12.27
CA ASP A 367 20.76 7.61 12.58
C ASP A 367 20.99 6.11 12.76
N GLU A 368 20.09 5.40 13.44
CA GLU A 368 20.19 3.94 13.60
C GLU A 368 20.03 3.20 12.27
N ALA A 369 19.13 3.65 11.39
CA ALA A 369 18.97 3.05 10.07
C ALA A 369 20.22 3.26 9.20
N VAL A 370 20.81 4.46 9.22
CA VAL A 370 22.06 4.77 8.53
C VAL A 370 23.23 3.98 9.11
N GLU A 371 23.29 3.80 10.43
CA GLU A 371 24.33 3.02 11.10
C GLU A 371 24.26 1.53 10.74
N VAL A 372 23.06 0.92 10.70
CA VAL A 372 22.86 -0.46 10.24
C VAL A 372 23.42 -0.67 8.83
N VAL A 373 23.13 0.25 7.91
CA VAL A 373 23.67 0.16 6.54
C VAL A 373 25.18 0.40 6.53
N ARG A 374 25.71 1.31 7.36
CA ARG A 374 27.15 1.54 7.52
C ARG A 374 27.89 0.28 8.01
N GLU A 375 27.31 -0.43 8.98
CA GLU A 375 27.83 -1.69 9.54
C GLU A 375 27.96 -2.78 8.46
N GLU A 376 26.95 -2.96 7.60
CA GLU A 376 27.01 -3.94 6.50
C GLU A 376 27.96 -3.50 5.38
N VAL A 377 27.98 -2.21 5.02
CA VAL A 377 28.93 -1.66 4.04
C VAL A 377 30.38 -1.86 4.49
N ALA A 378 30.68 -1.68 5.78
CA ALA A 378 32.01 -1.90 6.33
C ALA A 378 32.47 -3.37 6.27
N LYS A 379 31.53 -4.32 6.27
CA LYS A 379 31.78 -5.76 6.07
C LYS A 379 31.90 -6.15 4.58
N GLY A 380 31.49 -5.26 3.67
CA GLY A 380 31.36 -5.54 2.24
C GLY A 380 30.00 -6.10 1.82
N ASN A 381 29.06 -6.26 2.75
CA ASN A 381 27.77 -6.96 2.60
C ASN A 381 26.67 -6.06 2.00
N TYR A 382 26.94 -5.38 0.88
CA TYR A 382 25.99 -4.43 0.30
C TYR A 382 24.62 -5.06 -0.03
N GLU A 383 24.62 -6.33 -0.44
CA GLU A 383 23.44 -7.14 -0.73
C GLU A 383 22.53 -7.37 0.49
N HIS A 384 23.10 -7.41 1.70
CA HIS A 384 22.36 -7.67 2.94
C HIS A 384 21.82 -6.40 3.62
N ALA A 385 22.16 -5.19 3.14
CA ALA A 385 21.80 -3.95 3.83
C ALA A 385 20.29 -3.75 4.03
N GLY A 386 19.47 -4.07 3.04
CA GLY A 386 18.01 -4.03 3.16
C GLY A 386 17.51 -5.03 4.22
N ARG A 387 18.03 -6.27 4.20
CA ARG A 387 17.73 -7.29 5.22
C ARG A 387 18.11 -6.83 6.62
N ALA A 388 19.31 -6.27 6.79
CA ALA A 388 19.79 -5.82 8.09
C ALA A 388 18.92 -4.71 8.69
N VAL A 389 18.39 -3.79 7.87
CA VAL A 389 17.41 -2.78 8.31
C VAL A 389 16.11 -3.45 8.80
N VAL A 390 15.58 -4.44 8.08
CA VAL A 390 14.41 -5.21 8.51
C VAL A 390 14.69 -6.01 9.78
N GLU A 391 15.81 -6.74 9.86
CA GLU A 391 16.20 -7.51 11.06
C GLU A 391 16.37 -6.62 12.30
N ARG A 392 17.07 -5.48 12.19
CA ARG A 392 17.23 -4.53 13.31
C ARG A 392 15.87 -3.95 13.75
N THR A 393 14.96 -3.71 12.81
CA THR A 393 13.58 -3.28 13.10
C THR A 393 12.84 -4.33 13.93
N LEU A 394 12.86 -5.60 13.52
CA LEU A 394 12.18 -6.69 14.22
C LEU A 394 12.83 -7.00 15.58
N GLN A 395 14.16 -6.90 15.71
CA GLN A 395 14.87 -6.99 16.99
C GLN A 395 14.43 -5.88 17.95
N LYS A 396 14.29 -4.64 17.46
CA LYS A 396 13.73 -3.53 18.25
C LYS A 396 12.26 -3.75 18.61
N ALA A 397 11.46 -4.32 17.72
CA ALA A 397 10.08 -4.67 18.03
C ALA A 397 10.00 -5.70 19.16
N ALA A 398 10.79 -6.77 19.09
CA ALA A 398 10.89 -7.77 20.15
C ALA A 398 11.27 -7.12 21.50
N LYS A 399 12.27 -6.23 21.50
CA LYS A 399 12.70 -5.46 22.67
C LYS A 399 11.63 -4.50 23.22
N ARG A 400 10.95 -3.72 22.37
CA ARG A 400 9.88 -2.78 22.77
C ARG A 400 8.71 -3.50 23.46
N TYR A 401 8.46 -4.74 23.05
CA TYR A 401 7.35 -5.55 23.54
C TYR A 401 7.78 -6.67 24.51
N GLU A 402 9.02 -6.62 25.02
CA GLU A 402 9.59 -7.51 26.03
C GLU A 402 9.40 -9.01 25.75
N ILE A 403 9.54 -9.41 24.49
CA ILE A 403 9.50 -10.82 24.05
C ILE A 403 10.83 -11.26 23.43
N PRO A 404 11.21 -12.53 23.54
CA PRO A 404 12.33 -13.10 22.78
C PRO A 404 12.17 -12.85 21.28
N TYR A 405 13.29 -12.63 20.57
CA TYR A 405 13.26 -12.40 19.13
C TYR A 405 12.70 -13.62 18.36
N ALA A 406 13.09 -14.84 18.78
CA ALA A 406 12.54 -16.08 18.24
C ALA A 406 11.01 -16.17 18.41
N ASP A 407 10.48 -15.74 19.56
CA ASP A 407 9.04 -15.74 19.84
C ASP A 407 8.31 -14.78 18.89
N LEU A 408 8.84 -13.58 18.67
CA LEU A 408 8.29 -12.63 17.68
C LEU A 408 8.22 -13.24 16.28
N LEU A 409 9.30 -13.89 15.83
CA LEU A 409 9.35 -14.54 14.52
C LEU A 409 8.39 -15.74 14.42
N SER A 410 8.12 -16.43 15.53
CA SER A 410 7.18 -17.56 15.58
C SER A 410 5.69 -17.16 15.52
N LEU A 411 5.35 -15.91 15.87
CA LEU A 411 3.97 -15.42 15.78
C LEU A 411 3.44 -15.55 14.34
N PRO A 412 2.27 -16.15 14.10
CA PRO A 412 1.71 -16.22 12.75
C PRO A 412 1.34 -14.82 12.23
N PRO A 413 1.58 -14.52 10.94
CA PRO A 413 1.14 -13.29 10.30
C PRO A 413 -0.37 -13.02 10.46
N GLY A 414 -0.73 -11.75 10.64
CA GLY A 414 -2.07 -11.28 10.96
C GLY A 414 -2.14 -10.61 12.34
N THR A 415 -3.34 -10.56 12.93
CA THR A 415 -3.68 -9.71 14.09
C THR A 415 -2.73 -9.79 15.28
N HIS A 416 -2.14 -10.95 15.57
CA HIS A 416 -1.23 -11.11 16.72
C HIS A 416 0.17 -10.55 16.42
N ARG A 417 0.74 -10.85 15.25
CA ARG A 417 2.03 -10.29 14.79
C ARG A 417 1.92 -8.78 14.54
N ARG A 418 0.83 -8.31 13.90
CA ARG A 418 0.57 -6.89 13.62
C ARG A 418 0.47 -5.98 14.87
N ARG A 419 0.26 -6.57 16.06
CA ARG A 419 0.33 -5.85 17.34
C ARG A 419 1.75 -5.63 17.86
N ARG A 420 2.78 -6.21 17.22
CA ARG A 420 4.20 -6.11 17.61
C ARG A 420 5.04 -5.31 16.63
N HIS A 421 4.72 -5.35 15.33
CA HIS A 421 5.28 -4.52 14.27
C HIS A 421 4.29 -4.42 13.10
N ASP A 422 4.49 -3.54 12.11
CA ASP A 422 3.78 -3.63 10.82
C ASP A 422 4.63 -4.39 9.77
N ASP A 423 4.07 -4.60 8.59
CA ASP A 423 4.83 -4.96 7.40
C ASP A 423 6.04 -4.00 7.29
N THR A 424 7.22 -4.58 7.08
CA THR A 424 8.48 -3.85 7.19
C THR A 424 9.25 -4.02 5.91
N THR A 425 9.42 -2.93 5.16
CA THR A 425 10.10 -2.92 3.86
C THR A 425 11.20 -1.87 3.84
N ALA A 426 12.37 -2.26 3.33
CA ALA A 426 13.51 -1.38 3.14
C ALA A 426 14.11 -1.57 1.73
N VAL A 427 14.41 -0.46 1.07
CA VAL A 427 15.17 -0.39 -0.19
C VAL A 427 16.34 0.55 0.01
N VAL A 428 17.56 0.08 -0.22
CA VAL A 428 18.80 0.85 -0.12
C VAL A 428 19.40 0.99 -1.52
N LEU A 429 19.60 2.22 -2.00
CA LEU A 429 20.36 2.52 -3.22
C LEU A 429 21.71 3.11 -2.84
N PHE A 430 22.82 2.59 -3.37
CA PHE A 430 24.17 3.03 -3.05
C PHE A 430 24.80 3.85 -4.18
N PHE A 431 25.48 4.94 -3.84
CA PHE A 431 26.08 5.90 -4.77
C PHE A 431 27.61 5.83 -4.79
N GLU A 432 28.20 6.28 -5.90
CA GLU A 432 29.64 6.54 -6.08
C GLU A 432 29.90 7.93 -6.67
#